data_AF-A0A094JGR3-F1
#
_entry.id   AF-A0A094JGR3-F1
#
_cell.length_a   1.000
_cell.length_b   1.000
_cell.length_c   1.000
_cell.angle_alpha   90.00
_cell.angle_beta   90.00
_cell.angle_gamma   90.00
#
_symmetry.space_group_name_H-M   'P 1'
#
loop_
_entity.id
_entity.type
_entity.pdbx_description
1 polymer ?
#
loop_
_entity_poly.entity_id
_entity_poly.type
_entity_poly.pdbx_seq_one_letter_code
_entity_poly.pdbx_strand_id
1 'polypeptide(L)'
;MSNAHISVSINPLLVPLKRARKAEGSYIKRGTGHQVHREVEAMELVRQHTSIPIPSVFEIYVDENDESRSSWFSMSVIPGSSLTDAWPSMNGEARTATQADLRSYLDELRTVASPAPASIGSCSGGSAYDHRLNNGHPCGPFASVSDFHDFLVAPVARCRRDVLDKSLLNTIANNL
;
A
#
# COMPACT_ATOMS: atom_id res chain seq x y z
N MET A 1 -35.05 35.78 17.18
CA MET A 1 -33.70 35.34 16.79
C MET A 1 -33.79 33.85 16.48
N SER A 2 -33.88 33.49 15.20
CA SER A 2 -34.11 32.12 14.74
C SER A 2 -32.78 31.45 14.47
N ASN A 3 -32.46 30.39 15.22
CA ASN A 3 -31.30 29.54 14.97
C ASN A 3 -31.62 28.60 13.81
N ALA A 4 -31.08 28.90 12.63
CA ALA A 4 -31.11 28.00 11.49
C ALA A 4 -30.25 26.76 11.79
N HIS A 5 -30.91 25.65 12.08
CA HIS A 5 -30.31 24.33 12.15
C HIS A 5 -29.89 23.95 10.72
N ILE A 6 -28.61 24.12 10.38
CA ILE A 6 -28.06 23.62 9.11
C ILE A 6 -27.91 22.11 9.25
N SER A 7 -28.96 21.37 8.91
CA SER A 7 -28.86 19.95 8.64
C SER A 7 -28.14 19.77 7.31
N VAL A 8 -26.88 19.35 7.35
CA VAL A 8 -26.18 18.90 6.15
C VAL A 8 -26.81 17.58 5.75
N SER A 9 -27.70 17.63 4.77
CA SER A 9 -28.27 16.45 4.13
C SER A 9 -27.14 15.67 3.46
N ILE A 10 -26.69 14.60 4.10
CA ILE A 10 -25.70 13.68 3.53
C ILE A 10 -26.47 12.86 2.49
N ASN A 11 -26.28 13.18 1.22
CA ASN A 11 -26.87 12.43 0.12
C ASN A 11 -26.30 11.00 0.13
N PRO A 12 -27.10 9.95 0.40
CA PRO A 12 -26.61 8.58 0.58
C PRO A 12 -26.10 7.94 -0.73
N LEU A 13 -26.27 8.62 -1.87
CA LEU A 13 -25.77 8.18 -3.17
C LEU A 13 -24.39 8.74 -3.54
N LEU A 14 -23.81 9.61 -2.72
CA LEU A 14 -22.44 10.08 -2.95
C LEU A 14 -21.47 9.06 -2.37
N VAL A 15 -20.80 8.29 -3.24
CA VAL A 15 -19.68 7.44 -2.82
C VAL A 15 -18.67 8.31 -2.09
N PRO A 16 -18.38 8.04 -0.81
CA PRO A 16 -17.45 8.87 -0.06
C PRO A 16 -16.08 8.90 -0.75
N LEU A 17 -15.48 10.09 -0.85
CA LEU A 17 -14.17 10.25 -1.47
C LEU A 17 -13.15 9.30 -0.82
N LYS A 18 -12.27 8.72 -1.64
CA LYS A 18 -11.17 7.85 -1.17
C LYS A 18 -10.31 8.55 -0.12
N ARG A 19 -10.21 9.89 -0.19
CA ARG A 19 -9.56 10.75 0.81
C ARG A 19 -10.45 11.95 1.10
N ALA A 20 -10.67 12.27 2.37
CA ALA A 20 -11.44 13.43 2.78
C ALA A 20 -10.80 14.10 3.99
N ARG A 21 -10.78 15.45 4.02
CA ARG A 21 -10.34 16.22 5.17
C ARG A 21 -11.48 16.30 6.19
N LYS A 22 -11.20 16.00 7.47
CA LYS A 22 -12.12 16.24 8.60
C LYS A 22 -11.90 17.66 9.15
N ALA A 23 -12.93 18.19 9.82
CA ALA A 23 -12.94 19.55 10.37
C ALA A 23 -11.82 19.82 11.39
N GLU A 24 -11.25 18.77 11.98
CA GLU A 24 -10.30 18.84 13.11
C GLU A 24 -8.83 18.71 12.68
N GLY A 25 -8.50 18.94 11.40
CA GLY A 25 -7.13 18.81 10.92
C GLY A 25 -6.65 17.36 10.83
N SER A 26 -7.58 16.42 10.66
CA SER A 26 -7.30 15.02 10.33
C SER A 26 -7.74 14.69 8.90
N TYR A 27 -7.13 13.67 8.30
CA TYR A 27 -7.53 13.09 7.02
C TYR A 27 -8.13 11.71 7.25
N ILE A 28 -9.19 11.39 6.51
CA ILE A 28 -9.72 10.03 6.40
C ILE A 28 -9.31 9.47 5.05
N LYS A 29 -8.81 8.23 5.06
CA LYS A 29 -8.62 7.41 3.86
C LYS A 29 -9.55 6.20 3.91
N ARG A 30 -10.19 5.90 2.78
CA ARG A 30 -11.18 4.82 2.63
C ARG A 30 -10.70 3.78 1.61
N GLY A 31 -11.04 2.52 1.84
CA GLY A 31 -10.65 1.39 1.01
C GLY A 31 -11.44 0.13 1.35
N THR A 32 -11.03 -1.00 0.81
CA THR A 32 -11.42 -2.31 1.36
C THR A 32 -10.71 -2.53 2.71
N GLY A 33 -11.18 -3.48 3.51
CA GLY A 33 -10.55 -3.82 4.79
C GLY A 33 -9.08 -4.19 4.59
N HIS A 34 -8.80 -4.98 3.56
CA HIS A 34 -7.45 -5.35 3.17
C HIS A 34 -6.53 -4.15 2.85
N GLN A 35 -7.03 -3.15 2.13
CA GLN A 35 -6.26 -1.95 1.80
C GLN A 35 -5.96 -1.11 3.05
N VAL A 36 -6.94 -0.99 3.94
CA VAL A 36 -6.80 -0.25 5.20
C VAL A 36 -5.77 -0.92 6.11
N HIS A 37 -5.89 -2.23 6.33
CA HIS A 37 -4.94 -2.99 7.15
C HIS A 37 -3.51 -2.84 6.64
N ARG A 38 -3.25 -3.12 5.35
CA ARG A 38 -1.90 -3.04 4.80
C ARG A 38 -1.25 -1.68 4.95
N GLU A 39 -2.03 -0.62 4.71
CA GLU A 39 -1.48 0.72 4.76
C GLU A 39 -1.15 1.13 6.19
N VAL A 40 -2.03 0.83 7.14
CA VAL A 40 -1.77 1.09 8.56
C VAL A 40 -0.55 0.29 9.05
N GLU A 41 -0.48 -1.00 8.73
CA GLU A 41 0.66 -1.85 9.12
C GLU A 41 1.98 -1.37 8.51
N ALA A 42 1.97 -0.93 7.24
CA ALA A 42 3.14 -0.37 6.59
C ALA A 42 3.56 0.96 7.24
N MET A 43 2.60 1.83 7.57
CA MET A 43 2.88 3.08 8.28
C MET A 43 3.50 2.80 9.65
N GLU A 44 2.98 1.83 10.40
CA GLU A 44 3.51 1.47 11.72
C GLU A 44 4.93 0.89 11.61
N LEU A 45 5.18 0.01 10.62
CA LEU A 45 6.52 -0.52 10.36
C LEU A 45 7.52 0.62 10.09
N VAL A 46 7.17 1.56 9.20
CA VAL A 46 8.04 2.70 8.85
C VAL A 46 8.27 3.60 10.06
N ARG A 47 7.24 3.87 10.86
CA ARG A 47 7.34 4.67 12.09
C ARG A 47 8.29 4.08 13.11
N GLN A 48 8.25 2.76 13.28
CA GLN A 48 9.06 2.07 14.29
C GLN A 48 10.54 1.95 13.90
N HIS A 49 10.86 1.98 12.61
CA HIS A 49 12.19 1.63 12.12
C HIS A 49 12.92 2.76 11.40
N THR A 50 12.28 3.91 11.17
CA THR A 50 12.87 5.03 10.42
C THR A 50 12.57 6.37 11.09
N SER A 51 13.30 7.41 10.69
CA SER A 51 13.06 8.80 11.08
C SER A 51 12.13 9.54 10.10
N ILE A 52 11.62 8.85 9.08
CA ILE A 52 10.84 9.43 7.99
C ILE A 52 9.56 10.06 8.55
N PRO A 53 9.28 11.34 8.22
CA PRO A 53 8.06 11.99 8.67
C PRO A 53 6.84 11.39 7.97
N ILE A 54 6.02 10.64 8.72
CA ILE A 54 4.77 10.05 8.23
C ILE A 54 3.56 10.43 9.11
N PRO A 55 2.32 10.43 8.56
CA PRO A 55 1.12 10.74 9.34
C PRO A 55 0.88 9.75 10.49
N SER A 56 0.39 10.24 11.62
CA SER A 56 0.00 9.41 12.76
C SER A 56 -1.42 8.91 12.59
N VAL A 57 -1.64 7.60 12.69
CA VAL A 57 -2.98 7.00 12.65
C VAL A 57 -3.67 7.24 13.99
N PHE A 58 -4.95 7.64 13.95
CA PHE A 58 -5.76 7.90 15.14
C PHE A 58 -6.84 6.84 15.36
N GLU A 59 -7.59 6.53 14.29
CA GLU A 59 -8.70 5.57 14.34
C GLU A 59 -8.66 4.69 13.11
N ILE A 60 -9.11 3.44 13.29
CA ILE A 60 -9.21 2.45 12.23
C ILE A 60 -10.59 1.81 12.35
N TYR A 61 -11.28 1.70 11.22
CA TYR A 61 -12.53 0.97 11.08
C TYR A 61 -12.42 0.02 9.91
N VAL A 62 -12.65 -1.25 10.17
CA VAL A 62 -12.66 -2.30 9.16
C VAL A 62 -14.01 -2.96 9.18
N ASP A 63 -14.67 -2.95 8.02
CA ASP A 63 -15.92 -3.65 7.80
C ASP A 63 -15.66 -5.15 7.63
N GLU A 64 -16.52 -5.96 8.23
CA GLU A 64 -16.47 -7.42 8.13
C GLU A 64 -16.67 -7.88 6.68
N ASN A 65 -17.38 -7.11 5.87
CA ASN A 65 -17.49 -7.34 4.44
C ASN A 65 -16.32 -6.66 3.68
N ASP A 66 -15.25 -7.42 3.43
CA ASP A 66 -14.03 -6.92 2.77
C ASP A 66 -14.24 -6.52 1.29
N GLU A 67 -15.35 -6.95 0.66
CA GLU A 67 -15.72 -6.48 -0.68
C GLU A 67 -16.29 -5.05 -0.66
N SER A 68 -16.76 -4.61 0.50
CA SER A 68 -17.27 -3.27 0.71
C SER A 68 -16.12 -2.27 0.86
N ARG A 69 -16.24 -1.11 0.21
CA ARG A 69 -15.28 0.01 0.35
C ARG A 69 -15.62 0.93 1.52
N SER A 70 -16.28 0.38 2.54
CA SER A 70 -16.72 1.14 3.71
C SER A 70 -15.61 1.28 4.76
N SER A 71 -14.57 0.44 4.72
CA SER A 71 -13.42 0.48 5.64
C SER A 71 -12.64 1.79 5.50
N TRP A 72 -12.13 2.29 6.62
CA TRP A 72 -11.41 3.56 6.65
C TRP A 72 -10.43 3.66 7.84
N PHE A 73 -9.48 4.57 7.74
CA PHE A 73 -8.68 5.01 8.88
C PHE A 73 -8.50 6.53 8.84
N SER A 74 -8.37 7.13 10.03
CA SER A 74 -8.08 8.56 10.19
C SER A 74 -6.64 8.76 10.61
N MET A 75 -6.04 9.86 10.13
CA MET A 75 -4.63 10.17 10.36
C MET A 75 -4.39 11.67 10.49
N SER A 76 -3.24 12.05 11.04
CA SER A 76 -2.80 13.45 11.08
C SER A 76 -2.57 14.03 9.69
N VAL A 77 -2.68 15.36 9.58
CA VAL A 77 -2.22 16.10 8.40
C VAL A 77 -0.72 16.38 8.58
N ILE A 78 0.09 16.10 7.54
CA ILE A 78 1.43 16.69 7.45
C ILE A 78 1.29 18.04 6.75
N PRO A 79 1.68 19.15 7.39
CA PRO A 79 1.65 20.47 6.76
C PRO A 79 2.59 20.51 5.54
N GLY A 80 2.09 21.04 4.44
CA GLY A 80 2.89 21.22 3.22
C GLY A 80 2.06 21.12 1.96
N SER A 81 2.74 21.30 0.84
CA SER A 81 2.18 21.08 -0.50
C SER A 81 2.75 19.78 -1.07
N SER A 82 2.01 19.16 -2.00
CA SER A 82 2.56 18.02 -2.72
C SER A 82 3.79 18.44 -3.51
N LEU A 83 4.73 17.51 -3.72
CA LEU A 83 5.92 17.82 -4.51
C LEU A 83 5.56 18.25 -5.94
N THR A 84 4.51 17.66 -6.53
CA THR A 84 3.99 18.05 -7.84
C THR A 84 3.63 19.54 -7.91
N ASP A 85 2.98 20.06 -6.87
CA ASP A 85 2.53 21.46 -6.83
C ASP A 85 3.68 22.42 -6.49
N ALA A 86 4.60 22.00 -5.61
CA ALA A 86 5.70 22.85 -5.14
C ALA A 86 6.91 22.88 -6.08
N TRP A 87 7.18 21.80 -6.82
CA TRP A 87 8.39 21.67 -7.64
C TRP A 87 8.60 22.79 -8.68
N PRO A 88 7.56 23.26 -9.40
CA PRO A 88 7.72 24.34 -10.38
C PRO A 88 8.23 25.65 -9.79
N SER A 89 7.91 25.95 -8.52
CA SER A 89 8.31 27.18 -7.83
C SER A 89 9.58 27.06 -7.00
N MET A 90 10.09 25.84 -6.78
CA MET A 90 11.34 25.61 -6.05
C MET A 90 12.56 26.12 -6.82
N ASN A 91 13.44 26.84 -6.13
CA ASN A 91 14.75 27.22 -6.64
C ASN A 91 15.74 26.03 -6.64
N GLY A 92 16.94 26.22 -7.19
CA GLY A 92 17.95 25.16 -7.33
C GLY A 92 18.40 24.54 -6.00
N GLU A 93 18.56 25.37 -4.96
CA GLU A 93 18.94 24.91 -3.62
C GLU A 93 17.85 24.06 -3.00
N ALA A 94 16.59 24.49 -3.05
CA ALA A 94 15.44 23.75 -2.53
C ALA A 94 15.26 22.40 -3.23
N ARG A 95 15.46 22.34 -4.56
CA ARG A 95 15.41 21.07 -5.30
C ARG A 95 16.54 20.13 -4.90
N THR A 96 17.74 20.67 -4.70
CA THR A 96 18.91 19.88 -4.27
C THR A 96 18.70 19.31 -2.87
N ALA A 97 18.22 20.12 -1.93
CA ALA A 97 17.86 19.67 -0.58
C ALA A 97 16.77 18.59 -0.63
N THR A 98 15.70 18.81 -1.40
CA THR A 98 14.62 17.82 -1.55
C THR A 98 15.11 16.49 -2.11
N GLN A 99 16.03 16.51 -3.08
CA GLN A 99 16.65 15.29 -3.60
C GLN A 99 17.51 14.57 -2.55
N ALA A 100 18.22 15.31 -1.71
CA ALA A 100 18.99 14.75 -0.61
C ALA A 100 18.08 14.08 0.44
N ASP A 101 16.99 14.74 0.83
CA ASP A 101 16.00 14.21 1.77
C ASP A 101 15.36 12.92 1.23
N LEU A 102 14.91 12.93 -0.03
CA LEU A 102 14.33 11.74 -0.67
C LEU A 102 15.33 10.58 -0.74
N ARG A 103 16.62 10.86 -0.99
CA ARG A 103 17.66 9.84 -0.97
C ARG A 103 17.80 9.26 0.44
N SER A 104 17.89 10.11 1.46
CA SER A 104 17.98 9.67 2.87
C SER A 104 16.81 8.77 3.25
N TYR A 105 15.58 9.18 2.92
CA TYR A 105 14.38 8.40 3.23
C TYR A 105 14.37 7.04 2.52
N LEU A 106 14.80 6.98 1.26
CA LEU A 106 14.90 5.70 0.54
C LEU A 106 15.99 4.80 1.13
N ASP A 107 17.09 5.38 1.58
CA ASP A 107 18.18 4.62 2.21
C ASP A 107 17.72 4.06 3.57
N GLU A 108 17.00 4.84 4.37
CA GLU A 108 16.36 4.36 5.61
C GLU A 108 15.36 3.22 5.33
N LEU A 109 14.45 3.38 4.37
CA LEU A 109 13.48 2.34 4.01
C LEU A 109 14.15 1.02 3.58
N ARG A 110 15.29 1.09 2.88
CA ARG A 110 16.05 -0.10 2.47
C ARG A 110 16.72 -0.82 3.62
N THR A 111 16.93 -0.16 4.76
CA THR A 111 17.52 -0.77 5.95
C THR A 111 16.48 -1.49 6.82
N VAL A 112 15.18 -1.26 6.59
CA VAL A 112 14.11 -1.93 7.32
C VAL A 112 14.14 -3.43 7.01
N ALA A 113 14.48 -4.23 8.01
CA ALA A 113 14.53 -5.68 7.88
C ALA A 113 13.11 -6.27 7.71
N SER A 114 12.99 -7.30 6.86
CA SER A 114 11.76 -8.09 6.82
C SER A 114 11.57 -8.81 8.17
N PRO A 115 10.39 -8.70 8.82
CA PRO A 115 10.09 -9.45 10.04
C PRO A 115 10.15 -10.97 9.84
N ALA A 116 9.98 -11.44 8.60
CA ALA A 116 10.07 -12.84 8.22
C ALA A 116 10.91 -12.98 6.94
N PRO A 117 12.25 -13.09 7.03
CA PRO A 117 13.14 -12.95 5.88
C PRO A 117 13.00 -14.05 4.81
N ALA A 118 12.47 -15.23 5.17
CA ALA A 118 12.17 -16.28 4.21
C ALA A 118 10.79 -16.13 3.53
N SER A 119 9.88 -15.37 4.15
CA SER A 119 8.49 -15.26 3.73
C SER A 119 8.28 -14.10 2.77
N ILE A 120 7.42 -14.31 1.76
CA ILE A 120 6.96 -13.26 0.85
C ILE A 120 5.49 -13.00 1.14
N GLY A 121 5.19 -11.80 1.66
CA GLY A 121 3.86 -11.44 2.17
C GLY A 121 3.76 -9.97 2.54
N SER A 122 2.75 -9.61 3.34
CA SER A 122 2.66 -8.31 3.98
C SER A 122 3.74 -8.16 5.06
N CYS A 123 3.97 -6.92 5.52
CA CYS A 123 4.89 -6.66 6.63
C CYS A 123 4.45 -7.30 7.97
N SER A 124 3.18 -7.68 8.09
CA SER A 124 2.62 -8.42 9.23
C SER A 124 2.62 -9.94 9.04
N GLY A 125 3.22 -10.45 7.95
CA GLY A 125 3.25 -11.89 7.63
C GLY A 125 1.98 -12.44 6.96
N GLY A 126 1.04 -11.56 6.59
CA GLY A 126 -0.14 -11.91 5.80
C GLY A 126 0.15 -12.03 4.30
N SER A 127 -0.90 -12.16 3.49
CA SER A 127 -0.79 -12.34 2.04
C SER A 127 0.06 -11.26 1.34
N ALA A 128 0.61 -11.55 0.18
CA ALA A 128 1.13 -10.56 -0.76
C ALA A 128 -0.02 -9.88 -1.54
N TYR A 129 0.21 -8.65 -2.01
CA TYR A 129 -0.70 -7.92 -2.89
C TYR A 129 0.10 -7.11 -3.90
N ASP A 130 -0.12 -7.41 -5.16
CA ASP A 130 0.39 -6.65 -6.29
C ASP A 130 -0.55 -6.90 -7.47
N HIS A 131 -0.87 -5.84 -8.20
CA HIS A 131 -1.75 -5.89 -9.37
C HIS A 131 -1.26 -6.88 -10.44
N ARG A 132 0.05 -7.19 -10.45
CA ARG A 132 0.71 -8.11 -11.39
C ARG A 132 0.64 -9.58 -10.98
N LEU A 133 0.35 -9.90 -9.71
CA LEU A 133 0.42 -11.28 -9.20
C LEU A 133 -0.87 -12.06 -9.40
N ASN A 134 -1.99 -11.47 -9.00
CA ASN A 134 -3.29 -12.14 -9.01
C ASN A 134 -4.41 -11.16 -9.40
N ASN A 135 -4.21 -10.37 -10.46
CA ASN A 135 -5.12 -9.29 -10.88
C ASN A 135 -5.50 -8.33 -9.73
N GLY A 136 -4.57 -8.10 -8.80
CA GLY A 136 -4.82 -7.25 -7.62
C GLY A 136 -5.69 -7.89 -6.54
N HIS A 137 -5.82 -9.22 -6.52
CA HIS A 137 -6.33 -9.97 -5.37
C HIS A 137 -5.18 -10.41 -4.45
N PRO A 138 -5.42 -10.56 -3.14
CA PRO A 138 -4.44 -11.13 -2.22
C PRO A 138 -4.00 -12.53 -2.66
N CYS A 139 -2.73 -12.88 -2.44
CA CYS A 139 -2.18 -14.21 -2.71
C CYS A 139 -1.07 -14.57 -1.69
N GLY A 140 -0.80 -15.85 -1.48
CA GLY A 140 0.11 -16.28 -0.40
C GLY A 140 -0.47 -16.02 1.01
N PRO A 141 0.36 -15.85 2.05
CA PRO A 141 1.81 -15.66 2.02
C PRO A 141 2.56 -16.88 1.48
N PHE A 142 3.79 -16.66 1.04
CA PHE A 142 4.67 -17.72 0.55
C PHE A 142 5.78 -17.95 1.57
N ALA A 143 5.99 -19.19 2.01
CA ALA A 143 6.96 -19.50 3.06
C ALA A 143 8.41 -19.41 2.57
N SER A 144 8.61 -19.46 1.26
CA SER A 144 9.91 -19.36 0.59
C SER A 144 9.81 -18.64 -0.76
N VAL A 145 10.97 -18.23 -1.27
CA VAL A 145 11.12 -17.74 -2.66
C VAL A 145 10.68 -18.81 -3.67
N SER A 146 10.93 -20.10 -3.38
CA SER A 146 10.52 -21.21 -4.24
C SER A 146 9.00 -21.28 -4.36
N ASP A 147 8.27 -21.23 -3.24
CA ASP A 147 6.80 -21.29 -3.25
C ASP A 147 6.19 -20.13 -4.04
N PHE A 148 6.81 -18.95 -3.95
CA PHE A 148 6.40 -17.78 -4.72
C PHE A 148 6.67 -17.96 -6.22
N HIS A 149 7.83 -18.50 -6.60
CA HIS A 149 8.15 -18.79 -8.00
C HIS A 149 7.20 -19.84 -8.58
N ASP A 150 6.90 -20.90 -7.83
CA ASP A 150 5.95 -21.94 -8.24
C ASP A 150 4.56 -21.35 -8.51
N PHE A 151 4.12 -20.42 -7.66
CA PHE A 151 2.88 -19.66 -7.87
C PHE A 151 2.92 -18.84 -9.17
N LEU A 152 4.03 -18.15 -9.47
CA LEU A 152 4.17 -17.33 -10.68
C LEU A 152 4.13 -18.16 -11.98
N VAL A 153 4.71 -19.36 -11.98
CA VAL A 153 4.81 -20.20 -13.18
C VAL A 153 3.61 -21.12 -13.39
N ALA A 154 2.80 -21.36 -12.35
CA ALA A 154 1.65 -22.26 -12.41
C ALA A 154 0.65 -21.92 -13.55
N PRO A 155 0.30 -20.64 -13.83
CA PRO A 155 -0.56 -20.31 -14.97
C PRO A 155 0.08 -20.66 -16.32
N VAL A 156 1.40 -20.49 -16.46
CA VAL A 156 2.15 -20.83 -17.69
C VAL A 156 2.16 -22.34 -17.90
N ALA A 157 2.38 -23.12 -16.84
CA ALA A 157 2.33 -24.58 -16.90
C ALA A 157 0.95 -25.14 -17.31
N ARG A 158 -0.14 -24.41 -16.96
CA ARG A 158 -1.51 -24.75 -17.38
C ARG A 158 -1.79 -24.35 -18.83
N CYS A 159 -1.18 -23.27 -19.29
CA CYS A 159 -1.11 -22.90 -20.71
C CYS A 159 -0.08 -23.78 -21.44
N ARG A 160 -0.37 -25.09 -21.57
CA ARG A 160 0.34 -25.92 -22.55
C ARG A 160 0.07 -25.33 -23.94
N ARG A 161 0.98 -24.50 -24.45
CA ARG A 161 1.22 -24.47 -25.89
C ARG A 161 1.93 -25.77 -26.21
N ASP A 162 1.38 -26.51 -27.15
CA ASP A 162 1.90 -27.79 -27.65
C ASP A 162 3.36 -27.71 -28.15
N VAL A 163 3.90 -26.49 -28.23
CA VAL A 163 5.23 -26.11 -28.73
C VAL A 163 6.30 -26.08 -27.63
N LEU A 164 5.96 -26.07 -26.33
CA LEU A 164 6.94 -26.19 -25.25
C LEU A 164 7.13 -27.67 -24.91
N ASP A 165 8.03 -28.31 -25.67
CA ASP A 165 8.46 -29.68 -25.44
C ASP A 165 8.97 -29.87 -24.00
N LYS A 166 8.71 -31.07 -23.44
CA LYS A 166 9.10 -31.50 -22.09
C LYS A 166 10.61 -31.32 -21.84
N SER A 167 11.42 -31.34 -22.89
CA SER A 167 12.86 -31.08 -22.81
C SER A 167 13.21 -29.66 -22.33
N LEU A 168 12.44 -28.65 -22.74
CA LEU A 168 12.69 -27.25 -22.37
C LEU A 168 12.30 -26.98 -20.91
N LEU A 169 11.19 -27.57 -20.45
CA LEU A 169 10.72 -27.44 -19.06
C LEU A 169 11.69 -28.12 -18.07
N ASN A 170 12.22 -29.29 -18.42
CA ASN A 170 13.25 -29.96 -17.60
C ASN A 170 14.57 -29.17 -17.58
N THR A 171 14.88 -28.43 -18.63
CA THR A 171 16.11 -27.62 -18.68
C THR A 171 15.99 -26.38 -17.80
N ILE A 172 14.81 -25.75 -17.70
CA ILE A 172 14.60 -24.59 -16.84
C ILE A 172 14.55 -25.00 -15.36
N ALA A 173 13.91 -26.14 -15.05
CA ALA A 173 13.79 -26.65 -13.67
C ALA A 173 15.13 -27.11 -13.05
N ASN A 174 16.11 -27.48 -13.87
CA ASN A 174 17.42 -27.96 -13.42
C ASN A 174 18.52 -26.88 -13.40
N ASN A 175 18.20 -25.64 -13.81
CA ASN A 175 19.15 -24.53 -13.89
C ASN A 175 18.75 -23.32 -13.01
N LEU A 176 17.82 -23.55 -12.07
CA LEU A 176 17.49 -22.67 -10.94
C LEU A 176 17.76 -23.44 -9.65
#